data_AF-A0A7W7VBL2-F1
#
_entry.id   AF-A0A7W7VBL2-F1
#
_cell.length_a   1.000
_cell.length_b   1.000
_cell.length_c   1.000
_cell.angle_alpha   90.00
_cell.angle_beta   90.00
_cell.angle_gamma   90.00
#
_symmetry.space_group_name_H-M   'P 1'
#
loop_
_entity.id
_entity.type
_entity.pdbx_description
1 polymer ?
#
loop_
_entity_poly.entity_id
_entity_poly.type
_entity_poly.pdbx_seq_one_letter_code
_entity_poly.pdbx_strand_id
1 'polypeptide(L)'
;MSRRLAAIAVLLGGVLAACSGNNPAVHFCDDYGDAVGKLYSAAGDYAVAPDQFHAVAASTMDELSRVRAGAPNDELRRAFDSAYFAMTVFSEDEGLADFLVRTDFAQDDVVKACAESGVELKPDAG
;
A
#
# COMPACT_ATOMS: atom_id res chain seq x y z
N MET A 1 7.74 3.23 -54.02
CA MET A 1 8.00 2.67 -52.69
C MET A 1 7.59 3.70 -51.64
N SER A 2 6.58 3.34 -50.86
CA SER A 2 6.04 3.98 -49.65
C SER A 2 7.14 4.20 -48.60
N ARG A 3 7.12 5.16 -47.65
CA ARG A 3 6.03 5.71 -46.83
C ARG A 3 6.36 7.14 -46.38
N ARG A 4 5.33 7.99 -46.33
CA ARG A 4 5.25 9.22 -45.54
C ARG A 4 4.70 8.89 -44.14
N LEU A 5 4.92 9.82 -43.18
CA LEU A 5 4.21 10.02 -41.90
C LEU A 5 4.50 8.99 -40.79
N ALA A 6 4.64 9.32 -39.51
CA ALA A 6 4.50 10.57 -38.77
C ALA A 6 5.31 10.48 -37.47
N ALA A 7 5.89 11.59 -37.03
CA ALA A 7 6.39 11.74 -35.67
C ALA A 7 5.21 11.70 -34.70
N ILE A 8 5.17 10.72 -33.80
CA ILE A 8 4.23 10.69 -32.68
C ILE A 8 4.92 11.43 -31.53
N ALA A 9 4.66 12.74 -31.45
CA ALA A 9 4.84 13.50 -30.24
C ALA A 9 3.69 13.15 -29.29
N VAL A 10 3.94 12.30 -28.30
CA VAL A 10 3.04 12.12 -27.16
C VAL A 10 3.28 13.28 -26.21
N LEU A 11 2.54 14.36 -26.43
CA LEU A 11 2.28 15.38 -25.42
C LEU A 11 1.07 14.94 -24.59
N LEU A 12 1.07 15.38 -23.33
CA LEU A 12 -0.07 15.45 -22.39
C LEU A 12 -0.25 14.26 -21.43
N GLY A 13 0.49 14.35 -20.32
CA GLY A 13 0.12 13.82 -19.01
C GLY A 13 0.50 14.84 -17.94
N GLY A 14 0.03 16.09 -18.10
CA GLY A 14 0.15 17.08 -17.04
C GLY A 14 -0.81 16.70 -15.92
N VAL A 15 -0.29 16.12 -14.84
CA VAL A 15 -1.00 16.16 -13.57
C VAL A 15 -0.80 17.57 -13.05
N LEU A 16 -1.93 18.25 -13.01
CA LEU A 16 -2.17 19.57 -12.46
C LEU A 16 -1.38 19.77 -11.17
N ALA A 17 -0.84 20.98 -11.03
CA ALA A 17 -0.39 21.53 -9.76
C ALA A 17 -1.32 21.09 -8.64
N ALA A 18 -0.82 20.24 -7.74
CA ALA A 18 -1.43 20.04 -6.44
C ALA A 18 -1.27 21.36 -5.70
N CYS A 19 -2.28 22.21 -5.83
CA CYS A 19 -2.54 23.30 -4.90
C CYS A 19 -2.35 22.72 -3.49
N SER A 20 -1.54 23.39 -2.68
CA SER A 20 -1.26 23.11 -1.28
C SER A 20 -2.51 23.32 -0.39
N GLY A 21 -3.60 22.64 -0.74
CA GLY A 21 -4.74 22.37 0.11
C GLY A 21 -4.49 21.03 0.79
N ASN A 22 -4.83 20.95 2.07
CA ASN A 22 -4.73 19.77 2.92
C ASN A 22 -5.08 18.49 2.13
N ASN A 23 -4.08 17.69 1.76
CA ASN A 23 -4.32 16.46 0.98
C ASN A 23 -5.04 15.46 1.91
N PRO A 24 -6.32 15.15 1.67
CA PRO A 24 -7.09 14.31 2.57
C PRO A 24 -6.60 12.86 2.59
N ALA A 25 -5.76 12.46 1.63
CA ALA A 25 -5.15 11.13 1.58
C ALA A 25 -3.97 10.97 2.56
N VAL A 26 -3.33 12.05 3.01
CA VAL A 26 -2.10 11.97 3.83
C VAL A 26 -2.32 11.12 5.08
N HIS A 27 -3.30 11.48 5.91
CA HIS A 27 -3.57 10.72 7.14
C HIS A 27 -3.93 9.25 6.88
N PHE A 28 -4.77 9.00 5.87
CA PHE A 28 -5.15 7.64 5.52
C PHE A 28 -3.94 6.80 5.05
N CYS A 29 -3.11 7.38 4.19
CA CYS A 29 -1.93 6.73 3.64
C CYS A 29 -0.86 6.51 4.70
N ASP A 30 -0.59 7.50 5.55
CA ASP A 30 0.37 7.41 6.65
C ASP A 30 -0.07 6.32 7.65
N ASP A 31 -1.34 6.34 8.11
CA ASP A 31 -1.84 5.34 9.04
C ASP A 31 -1.80 3.92 8.45
N TYR A 32 -2.09 3.77 7.15
CA TYR A 32 -1.96 2.50 6.45
C TYR A 32 -0.50 2.05 6.34
N GLY A 33 0.38 2.96 5.90
CA GLY A 33 1.79 2.71 5.69
C GLY A 33 2.51 2.31 6.98
N ASP A 34 2.21 2.97 8.09
CA ASP A 34 2.75 2.64 9.40
C ASP A 34 2.31 1.24 9.88
N ALA A 35 1.03 0.92 9.74
CA ALA A 35 0.49 -0.37 10.17
C ALA A 35 1.08 -1.51 9.33
N VAL A 36 1.01 -1.40 8.00
CA VAL A 36 1.47 -2.44 7.09
C VAL A 36 3.00 -2.49 7.01
N GLY A 37 3.69 -1.37 7.11
CA GLY A 37 5.15 -1.30 7.14
C GLY A 37 5.75 -2.13 8.28
N LYS A 38 5.19 -2.01 9.50
CA LYS A 38 5.57 -2.84 10.65
C LYS A 38 5.32 -4.33 10.39
N LEU A 39 4.20 -4.66 9.75
CA LEU A 39 3.88 -6.03 9.40
C LEU A 39 4.87 -6.62 8.39
N TYR A 40 5.27 -5.88 7.37
CA TYR A 40 6.31 -6.28 6.41
C TYR A 40 7.67 -6.46 7.08
N SER A 41 8.05 -5.54 7.98
CA SER A 41 9.30 -5.69 8.75
C SER A 41 9.27 -6.94 9.63
N ALA A 42 8.17 -7.17 10.36
CA ALA A 42 8.01 -8.34 11.22
C ALA A 42 8.00 -9.66 10.42
N ALA A 43 7.46 -9.65 9.19
CA ALA A 43 7.47 -10.81 8.31
C ALA A 43 8.91 -11.25 7.97
N GLY A 44 9.81 -10.29 7.74
CA GLY A 44 11.24 -10.55 7.50
C GLY A 44 11.94 -11.29 8.65
N ASP A 45 11.46 -11.07 9.87
CA ASP A 45 11.99 -11.67 11.10
C ASP A 45 11.19 -12.91 11.59
N TYR A 46 10.21 -13.38 10.82
CA TYR A 46 9.31 -14.46 11.25
C TYR A 46 10.06 -15.72 11.71
N ALA A 47 11.13 -16.09 11.01
CA ALA A 47 11.93 -17.27 11.34
C ALA A 47 12.62 -17.20 12.72
N VAL A 48 12.83 -15.99 13.25
CA VAL A 48 13.48 -15.77 14.56
C VAL A 48 12.50 -15.32 15.64
N ALA A 49 11.37 -14.70 15.27
CA ALA A 49 10.40 -14.12 16.20
C ALA A 49 8.93 -14.34 15.76
N PRO A 50 8.45 -15.60 15.68
CA PRO A 50 7.08 -15.89 15.20
C PRO A 50 6.00 -15.30 16.11
N ASP A 51 6.19 -15.33 17.43
CA ASP A 51 5.23 -14.76 18.40
C ASP A 51 5.11 -13.23 18.26
N GLN A 52 6.21 -12.56 17.88
CA GLN A 52 6.20 -11.11 17.63
C GLN A 52 5.43 -10.81 16.35
N PHE A 53 5.63 -11.59 15.29
CA PHE A 53 4.85 -11.46 14.06
C PHE A 53 3.35 -11.66 14.34
N HIS A 54 2.97 -12.69 15.11
CA HIS A 54 1.58 -12.92 15.50
C HIS A 54 0.96 -11.67 16.18
N ALA A 55 1.68 -11.09 17.15
CA ALA A 55 1.21 -9.89 17.85
C ALA A 55 1.09 -8.68 16.92
N VAL A 56 2.07 -8.46 16.03
CA VAL A 56 2.07 -7.37 15.05
C VAL A 56 0.93 -7.56 14.03
N ALA A 57 0.73 -8.76 13.51
CA ALA A 57 -0.36 -9.09 12.60
C ALA A 57 -1.72 -8.81 13.24
N ALA A 58 -1.94 -9.27 14.47
CA ALA A 58 -3.19 -9.00 15.19
C ALA A 58 -3.44 -7.49 15.41
N SER A 59 -2.41 -6.74 15.82
CA SER A 59 -2.50 -5.26 15.96
C SER A 59 -2.79 -4.58 14.64
N THR A 60 -2.10 -5.01 13.57
CA THR A 60 -2.27 -4.45 12.22
C THR A 60 -3.70 -4.64 11.73
N MET A 61 -4.30 -5.82 11.92
CA MET A 61 -5.69 -6.08 11.51
C MET A 61 -6.71 -5.21 12.28
N ASP A 62 -6.46 -4.95 13.56
CA ASP A 62 -7.28 -4.04 14.38
C ASP A 62 -7.11 -2.57 13.96
N GLU A 63 -5.88 -2.14 13.67
CA GLU A 63 -5.56 -0.81 13.14
C GLU A 63 -6.20 -0.57 11.77
N LEU A 64 -6.03 -1.51 10.84
CA LEU A 64 -6.62 -1.43 9.50
C LEU A 64 -8.15 -1.30 9.56
N SER A 65 -8.81 -1.99 10.49
CA SER A 65 -10.25 -1.86 10.69
C SER A 65 -10.69 -0.42 11.02
N ARG A 66 -9.83 0.37 11.70
CA ARG A 66 -10.04 1.81 11.94
C ARG A 66 -9.70 2.66 10.72
N VAL A 67 -8.57 2.37 10.06
CA VAL A 67 -8.08 3.10 8.88
C VAL A 67 -9.09 3.08 7.73
N ARG A 68 -9.81 1.97 7.55
CA ARG A 68 -10.83 1.81 6.50
C ARG A 68 -11.84 2.98 6.44
N ALA A 69 -12.26 3.49 7.60
CA ALA A 69 -13.22 4.58 7.69
C ALA A 69 -12.63 5.94 7.24
N GLY A 70 -11.30 6.08 7.25
CA GLY A 70 -10.57 7.28 6.88
C GLY A 70 -10.32 7.45 5.37
N ALA A 71 -10.67 6.46 4.54
CA ALA A 71 -10.44 6.53 3.10
C ALA A 71 -11.23 7.71 2.46
N PRO A 72 -10.54 8.70 1.86
CA PRO A 72 -11.16 9.96 1.44
C PRO A 72 -11.89 9.86 0.09
N ASN A 73 -11.65 8.80 -0.69
CA ASN A 73 -12.27 8.56 -1.98
C ASN A 73 -12.50 7.06 -2.22
N ASP A 74 -13.24 6.73 -3.29
CA ASP A 74 -13.59 5.34 -3.60
C ASP A 74 -12.42 4.51 -4.11
N GLU A 75 -11.40 5.16 -4.69
CA GLU A 75 -10.20 4.49 -5.20
C GLU A 75 -9.37 3.93 -4.05
N LEU A 76 -9.02 4.76 -3.07
CA LEU A 76 -8.32 4.35 -1.85
C LEU A 76 -9.13 3.34 -1.04
N ARG A 77 -10.47 3.46 -1.01
CA ARG A 77 -11.33 2.48 -0.35
C ARG A 77 -11.28 1.11 -1.03
N ARG A 78 -11.29 1.07 -2.37
CA ARG A 78 -11.18 -0.19 -3.13
C ARG A 78 -9.79 -0.81 -3.00
N ALA A 79 -8.75 0.01 -3.09
CA ALA A 79 -7.38 -0.43 -2.87
C ALA A 79 -7.22 -1.03 -1.47
N PHE A 80 -7.76 -0.36 -0.45
CA PHE A 80 -7.78 -0.85 0.92
C PHE A 80 -8.51 -2.19 1.03
N ASP A 81 -9.72 -2.29 0.49
CA ASP A 81 -10.51 -3.53 0.57
C ASP A 81 -9.80 -4.70 -0.15
N SER A 82 -9.09 -4.43 -1.25
CA SER A 82 -8.25 -5.40 -1.97
C SER A 82 -7.07 -5.88 -1.10
N ALA A 83 -6.28 -4.96 -0.56
CA ALA A 83 -5.12 -5.28 0.25
C ALA A 83 -5.51 -5.97 1.57
N TYR A 84 -6.56 -5.46 2.24
CA TYR A 84 -7.11 -6.08 3.45
C TYR A 84 -7.59 -7.51 3.17
N PHE A 85 -8.30 -7.73 2.06
CA PHE A 85 -8.69 -9.08 1.67
C PHE A 85 -7.47 -9.98 1.49
N ALA A 86 -6.45 -9.54 0.76
CA ALA A 86 -5.23 -10.31 0.53
C ALA A 86 -4.54 -10.72 1.85
N MET A 87 -4.56 -9.89 2.89
CA MET A 87 -4.01 -10.25 4.20
C MET A 87 -4.89 -11.27 4.96
N THR A 88 -6.21 -11.25 4.75
CA THR A 88 -7.16 -12.15 5.46
C THR A 88 -7.28 -13.56 4.87
N VAL A 89 -6.79 -13.80 3.65
CA VAL A 89 -6.93 -15.13 3.01
C VAL A 89 -6.03 -16.21 3.64
N PHE A 90 -5.05 -15.80 4.43
CA PHE A 90 -4.13 -16.70 5.10
C PHE A 90 -4.71 -17.19 6.42
N SER A 91 -4.75 -18.51 6.59
CA SER A 91 -5.24 -19.17 7.81
C SER A 91 -4.15 -19.34 8.89
N GLU A 92 -2.89 -19.14 8.52
CA GLU A 92 -1.73 -19.31 9.39
C GLU A 92 -0.74 -18.16 9.17
N ASP A 93 -0.10 -17.74 10.26
CA ASP A 93 0.86 -16.63 10.26
C ASP A 93 2.07 -16.88 9.35
N GLU A 94 2.55 -18.13 9.28
CA GLU A 94 3.65 -18.51 8.39
C GLU A 94 3.34 -18.24 6.92
N GLY A 95 2.11 -18.54 6.48
CA GLY A 95 1.67 -18.29 5.12
C GLY A 95 1.58 -16.80 4.79
N LEU A 96 1.09 -16.00 5.75
CA LEU A 96 1.06 -14.55 5.61
C LEU A 96 2.48 -13.97 5.57
N ALA A 97 3.38 -14.42 6.45
CA ALA A 97 4.77 -13.97 6.48
C ALA A 97 5.52 -14.31 5.18
N ASP A 98 5.40 -15.54 4.66
CA ASP A 98 6.00 -15.92 3.37
C ASP A 98 5.48 -15.04 2.23
N PHE A 99 4.17 -14.80 2.20
CA PHE A 99 3.56 -13.93 1.21
C PHE A 99 4.13 -12.52 1.26
N LEU A 100 4.23 -11.92 2.44
CA LEU A 100 4.72 -10.56 2.63
C LEU A 100 6.20 -10.42 2.27
N VAL A 101 7.04 -11.40 2.64
CA VAL A 101 8.48 -11.39 2.30
C VAL A 101 8.72 -11.52 0.79
N ARG A 102 7.83 -12.23 0.09
CA ARG A 102 7.95 -12.44 -1.37
C ARG A 102 7.26 -11.37 -2.19
N THR A 103 6.39 -10.58 -1.56
CA THR A 103 5.66 -9.50 -2.20
C THR A 103 6.43 -8.20 -2.01
N ASP A 104 6.60 -7.44 -3.08
CA ASP A 104 7.18 -6.11 -2.98
C ASP A 104 6.13 -5.14 -2.42
N PHE A 105 6.46 -4.41 -1.35
CA PHE A 105 5.60 -3.39 -0.74
C PHE A 105 5.11 -2.35 -1.77
N ALA A 106 5.94 -2.02 -2.78
CA ALA A 106 5.55 -1.11 -3.84
C ALA A 106 4.45 -1.68 -4.78
N GLN A 107 4.15 -2.98 -4.67
CA GLN A 107 3.08 -3.64 -5.42
C GLN A 107 1.72 -3.59 -4.74
N ASP A 108 1.67 -3.17 -3.47
CA ASP A 108 0.43 -2.98 -2.74
C ASP A 108 -0.47 -1.93 -3.42
N ASP A 109 -1.75 -2.27 -3.60
CA ASP A 109 -2.71 -1.42 -4.31
C ASP A 109 -2.92 -0.08 -3.59
N VAL A 110 -2.86 -0.07 -2.25
CA VAL A 110 -2.96 1.17 -1.45
C VAL A 110 -1.71 2.01 -1.62
N VAL A 111 -0.52 1.40 -1.63
CA VAL A 111 0.74 2.12 -1.86
C VAL A 111 0.74 2.81 -3.22
N LYS A 112 0.24 2.12 -4.26
CA LYS A 112 0.06 2.71 -5.60
C LYS A 112 -0.94 3.87 -5.61
N ALA A 113 -2.12 3.66 -5.03
CA ALA A 113 -3.16 4.69 -4.98
C ALA A 113 -2.74 5.92 -4.13
N CYS A 114 -1.95 5.71 -3.08
CA CYS A 114 -1.35 6.77 -2.27
C CYS A 114 -0.33 7.56 -3.10
N ALA A 115 0.54 6.89 -3.87
CA ALA A 115 1.50 7.56 -4.75
C ALA A 115 0.81 8.40 -5.84
N GLU A 116 -0.29 7.91 -6.42
CA GLU A 116 -1.14 8.66 -7.36
C GLU A 116 -1.80 9.88 -6.70
N SER A 117 -2.05 9.81 -5.39
CA SER A 117 -2.51 10.91 -4.55
C SER A 117 -1.37 11.82 -4.05
N GLY A 118 -0.12 11.58 -4.47
CA GLY A 118 1.06 12.35 -4.09
C GLY A 118 1.63 12.04 -2.71
N VAL A 119 1.29 10.88 -2.13
CA VAL A 119 1.81 10.40 -0.84
C VAL A 119 2.67 9.17 -1.08
N GLU A 120 3.98 9.27 -0.83
CA GLU A 120 4.92 8.16 -1.02
C GLU A 120 5.07 7.37 0.28
N LEU A 121 4.64 6.11 0.28
CA LEU A 121 4.80 5.21 1.42
C LEU A 121 6.08 4.39 1.28
N LYS A 122 6.75 4.15 2.41
CA LYS A 122 7.90 3.27 2.50
C LYS A 122 7.64 2.24 3.59
N PRO A 123 8.11 0.99 3.43
CA PRO A 123 8.07 0.05 4.53
C PRO A 123 8.90 0.64 5.68
N ASP A 124 8.39 0.49 6.90
CA ASP A 124 9.04 0.99 8.10
C ASP A 124 10.43 0.33 8.22
N ALA A 125 11.46 1.12 8.46
CA ALA A 125 12.78 0.59 8.74
C ALA A 125 12.79 0.18 10.21
N GLY A 126 12.40 -1.08 10.48
CA GLY A 126 12.38 -1.66 11.83
C GLY A 126 13.65 -1.38 12.64
#